data_AF-A0A917H546-F1
#
_entry.id   AF-A0A917H546-F1
#
_cell.length_a   1.000
_cell.length_b   1.000
_cell.length_c   1.000
_cell.angle_alpha   90.00
_cell.angle_beta   90.00
_cell.angle_gamma   90.00
#
_symmetry.space_group_name_H-M   'P 1'
#
loop_
_entity.id
_entity.type
_entity.pdbx_description
1 polymer ?
#
loop_
_entity_poly.entity_id
_entity_poly.type
_entity_poly.pdbx_seq_one_letter_code
_entity_poly.pdbx_strand_id
1 'polypeptide(L)'
;MHCVWCDQVIIQEMSWSNIFFLQKPKNLCDKCENKLEILSGNRCKRCSRASEADECNDCLWWAKQFNGQDPLEASYSIFTYNSLMHDLVAKWKYRGDYHLANAFQQIFKETFVKHFTNLHKGAVTIPIPLSAERFSDRKFNQAKVLADFLPLKQINIMNRIDSEKQSKKTRKERLSTKNPFSITEKVNKPVILVDDIYTTGTTLRHAASVLKENGCPHIYAYTLIRG
;
A
#
# COMPACT_ATOMS: atom_id res chain seq x y z
N MET A 1 0.85 22.43 -16.52
CA MET A 1 1.44 21.11 -16.19
C MET A 1 0.84 20.07 -17.13
N HIS A 2 1.56 19.02 -17.47
CA HIS A 2 1.03 17.90 -18.28
C HIS A 2 0.61 16.75 -17.37
N CYS A 3 -0.43 16.02 -17.77
CA CYS A 3 -0.85 14.80 -17.09
C CYS A 3 0.23 13.74 -17.18
N VAL A 4 0.68 13.19 -16.05
CA VAL A 4 1.75 12.18 -16.01
C VAL A 4 1.37 10.86 -16.71
N TRP A 5 0.07 10.65 -16.99
CA TRP A 5 -0.41 9.47 -17.72
C TRP A 5 -0.58 9.69 -19.22
N CYS A 6 -1.40 10.67 -19.62
CA CYS A 6 -1.80 10.87 -21.02
C CYS A 6 -1.11 12.06 -21.71
N ASP A 7 -0.21 12.74 -21.00
CA ASP A 7 0.56 13.90 -21.46
C ASP A 7 -0.28 15.10 -21.94
N GLN A 8 -1.59 15.08 -21.70
CA GLN A 8 -2.46 16.20 -22.01
C GLN A 8 -2.21 17.37 -21.04
N VAL A 9 -2.32 18.60 -21.54
CA VAL A 9 -2.23 19.81 -20.72
C VAL A 9 -3.35 19.80 -19.67
N ILE A 10 -2.97 19.95 -18.41
CA ILE A 10 -3.90 20.16 -17.30
C ILE A 10 -4.20 21.66 -17.25
N ILE A 11 -5.43 22.02 -17.61
CA ILE A 11 -5.98 23.37 -17.46
C ILE A 11 -6.62 23.43 -16.07
N GLN A 12 -6.04 24.22 -15.16
CA GLN A 12 -6.68 24.53 -13.89
C GLN A 12 -7.68 25.66 -14.12
N GLU A 13 -8.97 25.36 -14.00
CA GLU A 13 -10.01 26.39 -14.10
C GLU A 13 -9.86 27.38 -12.93
N MET A 14 -9.63 28.65 -13.25
CA MET A 14 -9.62 29.74 -12.28
C MET A 14 -11.06 30.22 -12.06
N SER A 15 -11.60 29.93 -10.88
CA SER A 15 -12.87 30.48 -10.43
C SER A 15 -12.65 31.63 -9.45
N TRP A 16 -13.63 32.55 -9.33
CA TRP A 16 -13.62 33.63 -8.33
C TRP A 16 -13.42 33.13 -6.90
N SER A 17 -13.86 31.91 -6.59
CA SER A 17 -13.67 31.26 -5.29
C SER A 17 -12.22 30.81 -5.00
N ASN A 18 -11.38 30.66 -6.03
CA ASN A 18 -10.04 30.08 -5.91
C ASN A 18 -8.91 31.06 -6.28
N ILE A 19 -9.22 32.35 -6.53
CA ILE A 19 -8.23 33.39 -6.86
C ILE A 19 -7.22 33.63 -5.73
N PHE A 20 -7.65 33.50 -4.47
CA PHE A 20 -6.79 33.72 -3.29
C PHE A 20 -6.14 32.44 -2.75
N PHE A 21 -6.43 31.27 -3.34
CA PHE A 21 -5.87 29.99 -2.91
C PHE A 21 -5.00 29.41 -4.02
N LEU A 22 -3.71 29.23 -3.75
CA LEU A 22 -2.81 28.46 -4.61
C LEU A 22 -3.40 27.05 -4.81
N GLN A 23 -3.94 26.77 -6.00
CA GLN A 23 -4.45 25.44 -6.31
C GLN A 23 -3.29 24.44 -6.25
N LYS A 24 -3.50 23.32 -5.55
CA LYS A 24 -2.50 22.26 -5.49
C LYS A 24 -2.24 21.75 -6.92
N PRO A 25 -0.98 21.50 -7.30
CA PRO A 25 -0.65 20.97 -8.61
C PRO A 25 -1.30 19.59 -8.80
N LYS A 26 -2.09 19.43 -9.86
CA LYS A 26 -2.65 18.12 -10.27
C LYS A 26 -1.62 17.37 -11.12
N ASN A 27 -1.43 16.09 -10.82
CA ASN A 27 -0.54 15.20 -11.59
C ASN A 27 -1.30 14.41 -12.66
N LEU A 28 -2.60 14.15 -12.46
CA LEU A 28 -3.48 13.56 -13.47
C LEU A 28 -4.50 14.60 -13.95
N CYS A 29 -4.89 14.52 -15.22
CA CYS A 29 -6.06 15.26 -15.70
C CYS A 29 -7.34 14.54 -15.26
N ASP A 30 -8.45 15.28 -15.21
CA ASP A 30 -9.73 14.78 -14.69
C ASP A 30 -10.22 13.53 -15.46
N LYS A 31 -9.96 13.46 -16.78
CA LYS A 31 -10.30 12.28 -17.59
C LYS A 31 -9.56 11.01 -17.14
N CYS A 32 -8.33 11.13 -16.69
CA CYS A 32 -7.53 10.00 -16.22
C CYS A 32 -7.87 9.68 -14.76
N GLU A 33 -8.05 10.70 -13.94
CA GLU A 33 -8.45 10.54 -12.53
C GLU A 33 -9.82 9.85 -12.41
N ASN A 34 -10.82 10.26 -13.19
CA ASN A 34 -12.17 9.68 -13.18
C ASN A 34 -12.25 8.22 -13.64
N LYS A 35 -11.20 7.71 -14.27
CA LYS A 35 -11.08 6.29 -14.66
C LYS A 35 -10.46 5.44 -13.54
N LEU A 36 -9.93 6.05 -12.49
CA LEU A 36 -9.51 5.35 -11.29
C LEU A 36 -10.71 5.11 -10.40
N GLU A 37 -10.89 3.86 -9.97
CA GLU A 37 -12.00 3.48 -9.12
C GLU A 37 -11.56 3.43 -7.66
N ILE A 38 -11.96 4.44 -6.89
CA ILE A 38 -11.79 4.45 -5.44
C ILE A 38 -12.77 3.43 -4.84
N LEU A 39 -12.29 2.60 -3.93
CA LEU A 39 -13.16 1.69 -3.17
C LEU A 39 -14.19 2.51 -2.41
N SER A 40 -15.47 2.28 -2.67
CA SER A 40 -16.63 2.93 -2.06
C SER A 40 -17.60 1.90 -1.46
N GLY A 41 -18.52 2.35 -0.61
CA GLY A 41 -19.56 1.50 -0.03
C GLY A 41 -19.08 0.54 1.06
N ASN A 42 -19.86 -0.52 1.27
CA ASN A 42 -19.64 -1.54 2.30
C ASN A 42 -18.38 -2.35 1.97
N ARG A 43 -17.46 -2.37 2.95
CA ARG A 43 -16.18 -3.06 2.81
C ARG A 43 -15.81 -3.75 4.10
N CYS A 44 -15.07 -4.83 3.97
CA CYS A 44 -14.48 -5.53 5.09
C CYS A 44 -13.57 -4.59 5.89
N LYS A 45 -13.84 -4.47 7.19
CA LYS A 45 -13.08 -3.65 8.15
C LYS A 45 -11.61 -4.07 8.28
N ARG A 46 -11.27 -5.30 7.87
CA ARG A 46 -9.92 -5.88 7.99
C ARG A 46 -9.07 -5.83 6.74
N CYS A 47 -9.64 -5.90 5.54
CA CYS A 47 -8.85 -5.92 4.30
C CYS A 47 -9.38 -5.03 3.17
N SER A 48 -10.36 -4.17 3.46
CA SER A 48 -10.99 -3.25 2.49
C SER A 48 -11.65 -3.90 1.28
N ARG A 49 -11.79 -5.22 1.25
CA ARG A 49 -12.53 -5.92 0.19
C ARG A 49 -14.01 -5.52 0.23
N ALA A 50 -14.60 -5.21 -0.91
CA ALA A 50 -16.04 -4.98 -1.03
C ALA A 50 -16.81 -6.18 -0.46
N SER A 51 -17.67 -5.92 0.52
CA SER A 51 -18.39 -6.96 1.26
C SER A 51 -19.52 -6.33 2.05
N GLU A 52 -20.69 -6.98 2.06
CA GLU A 52 -21.81 -6.61 2.92
C GLU A 52 -21.58 -6.97 4.39
N ALA A 53 -20.63 -7.88 4.67
CA ALA A 53 -20.24 -8.24 6.02
C ALA A 53 -19.07 -7.37 6.50
N ASP A 54 -19.02 -7.13 7.81
CA ASP A 54 -17.90 -6.46 8.47
C ASP A 54 -16.56 -7.18 8.24
N GLU A 55 -16.59 -8.52 8.21
CA GLU A 55 -15.45 -9.38 7.89
C GLU A 55 -15.76 -10.30 6.70
N CYS A 56 -14.93 -10.24 5.67
CA CYS A 56 -15.07 -11.12 4.51
C CYS A 56 -14.50 -12.51 4.78
N ASN A 57 -14.89 -13.48 3.95
CA ASN A 57 -14.45 -14.88 4.06
C ASN A 57 -12.92 -15.06 4.06
N ASP A 58 -12.17 -14.21 3.34
CA ASP A 58 -10.70 -14.26 3.36
C ASP A 58 -10.14 -13.91 4.74
N CYS A 59 -10.72 -12.91 5.41
CA CYS A 59 -10.29 -12.48 6.74
C CYS A 59 -10.67 -13.52 7.80
N LEU A 60 -11.87 -14.10 7.69
CA LEU A 60 -12.29 -15.22 8.55
C LEU A 60 -11.37 -16.44 8.35
N TRP A 61 -10.96 -16.71 7.11
CA TRP A 61 -9.99 -17.77 6.82
C TRP A 61 -8.63 -17.47 7.46
N TRP A 62 -8.12 -16.25 7.33
CA TRP A 62 -6.86 -15.84 7.97
C TRP A 62 -6.92 -15.91 9.49
N ALA A 63 -8.02 -15.48 10.11
CA ALA A 63 -8.22 -15.60 11.55
C ALA A 63 -8.08 -17.06 12.00
N LYS A 64 -8.63 -18.02 11.24
CA LYS A 64 -8.46 -19.46 11.53
C LYS A 64 -7.01 -19.92 11.38
N GLN A 65 -6.26 -19.43 10.40
CA GLN A 65 -4.84 -19.80 10.20
C GLN A 65 -3.94 -19.34 11.36
N PHE A 66 -4.32 -18.26 12.04
CA PHE A 66 -3.58 -17.71 13.18
C PHE A 66 -4.26 -17.97 14.52
N ASN A 67 -5.16 -18.96 14.61
CA ASN A 67 -5.88 -19.31 15.85
C ASN A 67 -6.57 -18.11 16.54
N GLY A 68 -7.12 -17.20 15.74
CA GLY A 68 -7.76 -15.95 16.18
C GLY A 68 -6.80 -14.79 16.43
N GLN A 69 -5.48 -15.01 16.35
CA GLN A 69 -4.43 -14.01 16.63
C GLN A 69 -3.71 -13.57 15.36
N ASP A 70 -4.47 -13.10 14.36
CA ASP A 70 -3.88 -12.60 13.12
C ASP A 70 -2.95 -11.42 13.44
N PRO A 71 -1.66 -11.48 13.06
CA PRO A 71 -0.67 -10.44 13.40
C PRO A 71 -0.97 -9.10 12.74
N LEU A 72 -1.78 -9.06 11.68
CA LEU A 72 -2.22 -7.85 11.01
C LEU A 72 -3.63 -7.48 11.46
N GLU A 73 -3.79 -6.39 12.19
CA GLU A 73 -5.08 -5.97 12.74
C GLU A 73 -6.07 -5.56 11.64
N ALA A 74 -5.65 -4.60 10.82
CA ALA A 74 -6.43 -4.13 9.68
C ALA A 74 -5.52 -3.61 8.55
N SER A 75 -6.04 -3.69 7.33
CA SER A 75 -5.45 -3.12 6.13
C SER A 75 -6.45 -2.21 5.44
N TYR A 76 -6.01 -0.99 5.15
CA TYR A 76 -6.78 -0.04 4.36
C TYR A 76 -6.19 0.09 2.95
N SER A 77 -7.03 -0.02 1.93
CA SER A 77 -6.68 0.17 0.53
C SER A 77 -7.53 1.27 -0.10
N ILE A 78 -6.98 2.03 -1.05
CA ILE A 78 -7.70 3.17 -1.66
C ILE A 78 -8.47 2.72 -2.91
N PHE A 79 -7.77 2.12 -3.87
CA PHE A 79 -8.31 1.84 -5.19
C PHE A 79 -8.61 0.35 -5.38
N THR A 80 -9.58 0.04 -6.22
CA THR A 80 -9.74 -1.32 -6.77
C THR A 80 -8.83 -1.51 -7.97
N TYR A 81 -8.46 -2.75 -8.24
CA TYR A 81 -7.64 -3.10 -9.40
C TYR A 81 -8.49 -3.19 -10.67
N ASN A 82 -8.67 -2.06 -11.36
CA ASN A 82 -9.32 -1.99 -12.66
C ASN A 82 -8.29 -1.90 -13.82
N SER A 83 -8.76 -1.80 -15.06
CA SER A 83 -7.91 -1.79 -16.26
C SER A 83 -6.92 -0.62 -16.28
N LEU A 84 -7.36 0.60 -15.96
CA LEU A 84 -6.45 1.75 -15.92
C LEU A 84 -5.41 1.60 -14.79
N MET A 85 -5.83 1.12 -13.62
CA MET A 85 -4.90 0.88 -12.52
C MET A 85 -3.85 -0.18 -12.88
N HIS A 86 -4.25 -1.25 -13.58
CA HIS A 86 -3.33 -2.25 -14.12
C HIS A 86 -2.25 -1.58 -15.01
N ASP A 87 -2.67 -0.74 -15.95
CA ASP A 87 -1.74 -0.13 -16.92
C ASP A 87 -0.81 0.89 -16.26
N LEU A 88 -1.32 1.68 -15.31
CA LEU A 88 -0.52 2.60 -14.49
C LEU A 88 0.53 1.85 -13.67
N VAL A 89 0.13 0.79 -12.97
CA VAL A 89 1.03 -0.03 -12.16
C VAL A 89 2.06 -0.74 -13.03
N ALA A 90 1.67 -1.23 -14.21
CA ALA A 90 2.59 -1.85 -15.14
C ALA A 90 3.65 -0.84 -15.63
N LYS A 91 3.23 0.37 -16.02
CA LYS A 91 4.16 1.45 -16.41
C LYS A 91 5.06 1.86 -15.23
N TRP A 92 4.50 2.00 -14.03
CA TRP A 92 5.24 2.35 -12.82
C TRP A 92 6.29 1.30 -12.45
N LYS A 93 5.91 0.02 -12.42
CA LYS A 93 6.82 -1.07 -11.99
C LYS A 93 7.86 -1.42 -13.03
N TYR A 94 7.50 -1.50 -14.31
CA TYR A 94 8.35 -2.12 -15.32
C TYR A 94 9.02 -1.12 -16.27
N ARG A 95 8.51 0.10 -16.39
CA ARG A 95 9.13 1.14 -17.24
C ARG A 95 9.95 2.16 -16.46
N GLY A 96 10.18 1.92 -15.16
CA GLY A 96 11.04 2.76 -14.34
C GLY A 96 10.48 4.16 -14.05
N ASP A 97 9.21 4.40 -14.36
CA ASP A 97 8.61 5.73 -14.32
C ASP A 97 8.25 6.12 -12.88
N TYR A 98 9.29 6.46 -12.11
CA TYR A 98 9.20 6.87 -10.71
C TYR A 98 8.22 8.03 -10.49
N HIS A 99 8.11 8.93 -11.48
CA HIS A 99 7.24 10.10 -11.41
C HIS A 99 5.75 9.75 -11.37
N LEU A 100 5.33 8.57 -11.85
CA LEU A 100 3.94 8.13 -11.76
C LEU A 100 3.45 7.99 -10.32
N ALA A 101 4.32 7.79 -9.34
CA ALA A 101 3.91 7.78 -7.94
C ALA A 101 3.26 9.11 -7.53
N ASN A 102 3.67 10.23 -8.13
CA ASN A 102 3.10 11.55 -7.85
C ASN A 102 1.63 11.65 -8.25
N ALA A 103 1.16 10.82 -9.20
CA ALA A 103 -0.26 10.69 -9.53
C ALA A 103 -1.11 10.35 -8.30
N PHE A 104 -0.54 9.61 -7.35
CA PHE A 104 -1.23 9.12 -6.16
C PHE A 104 -0.91 9.92 -4.89
N GLN A 105 0.11 10.78 -4.91
CA GLN A 105 0.64 11.43 -3.70
C GLN A 105 -0.43 12.13 -2.87
N GLN A 106 -1.25 12.99 -3.49
CA GLN A 106 -2.24 13.78 -2.77
C GLN A 106 -3.31 12.88 -2.14
N ILE A 107 -3.96 12.03 -2.95
CA ILE A 107 -5.02 11.14 -2.47
C ILE A 107 -4.52 10.12 -1.44
N PHE A 108 -3.29 9.61 -1.60
CA PHE A 108 -2.66 8.68 -0.67
C PHE A 108 -2.41 9.35 0.69
N LYS A 109 -1.87 10.57 0.71
CA LYS A 109 -1.67 11.32 1.94
C LYS A 109 -2.99 11.72 2.61
N GLU A 110 -3.95 12.25 1.85
CA GLU A 110 -5.22 12.75 2.40
C GLU A 110 -6.08 11.60 2.96
N THR A 111 -6.14 10.47 2.24
CA THR A 111 -6.85 9.28 2.71
C THR A 111 -6.18 8.68 3.94
N PHE A 112 -4.84 8.67 3.99
CA PHE A 112 -4.10 8.24 5.16
C PHE A 112 -4.45 9.07 6.40
N VAL A 113 -4.37 10.40 6.30
CA VAL A 113 -4.71 11.30 7.41
C VAL A 113 -6.14 11.02 7.86
N LYS A 114 -7.11 10.95 6.94
CA LYS A 114 -8.52 10.69 7.26
C LYS A 114 -8.75 9.38 8.05
N HIS A 115 -8.06 8.30 7.69
CA HIS A 115 -8.33 6.96 8.25
C HIS A 115 -7.40 6.56 9.40
N PHE A 116 -6.25 7.21 9.55
CA PHE A 116 -5.26 6.86 10.57
C PHE A 116 -5.05 7.97 11.61
N THR A 117 -5.87 9.05 11.62
CA THR A 117 -5.72 10.21 12.53
C THR A 117 -5.46 9.79 13.99
N ASN A 118 -6.22 8.82 14.49
CA ASN A 118 -6.17 8.37 15.89
C ASN A 118 -4.97 7.46 16.20
N LEU A 119 -4.39 6.84 15.17
CA LEU A 119 -3.23 5.95 15.29
C LEU A 119 -1.89 6.70 15.23
N HIS A 120 -1.88 7.98 14.82
CA HIS A 120 -0.66 8.72 14.55
C HIS A 120 0.20 9.04 15.77
N LYS A 121 -0.32 9.00 17.00
CA LYS A 121 0.47 9.34 18.20
C LYS A 121 1.53 8.26 18.45
N GLY A 122 2.71 8.46 17.85
CA GLY A 122 3.88 7.61 18.03
C GLY A 122 4.02 6.46 17.03
N ALA A 123 3.14 6.33 16.04
CA ALA A 123 3.27 5.31 15.00
C ALA A 123 4.43 5.60 14.03
N VAL A 124 4.98 4.54 13.44
CA VAL A 124 6.02 4.61 12.40
C VAL A 124 5.56 3.85 11.15
N THR A 125 6.10 4.23 9.99
CA THR A 125 5.85 3.51 8.73
C THR A 125 7.02 2.61 8.39
N ILE A 126 6.71 1.40 7.93
CA ILE A 126 7.69 0.44 7.41
C ILE A 126 7.27 0.04 6.00
N PRO A 127 7.99 0.45 4.95
CA PRO A 127 7.69 -0.01 3.60
C PRO A 127 8.10 -1.48 3.45
N ILE A 128 7.27 -2.27 2.77
CA ILE A 128 7.59 -3.66 2.46
C ILE A 128 8.81 -3.71 1.52
N PRO A 129 9.89 -4.44 1.86
CA PRO A 129 11.06 -4.54 1.00
C PRO A 129 10.80 -5.45 -0.21
N LEU A 130 11.41 -5.08 -1.34
CA LEU A 130 11.48 -5.92 -2.54
C LEU A 130 12.56 -6.99 -2.38
N SER A 131 12.47 -8.05 -3.19
CA SER A 131 13.60 -8.94 -3.43
C SER A 131 14.70 -8.21 -4.19
N ALA A 132 15.95 -8.65 -4.06
CA ALA A 132 17.08 -8.13 -4.83
C ALA A 132 16.85 -8.25 -6.34
N GLU A 133 16.27 -9.36 -6.80
CA GLU A 133 15.85 -9.55 -8.20
C GLU A 133 14.88 -8.44 -8.64
N ARG A 134 13.79 -8.24 -7.90
CA ARG A 134 12.79 -7.20 -8.23
C ARG A 134 13.36 -5.79 -8.10
N PHE A 135 14.24 -5.56 -7.14
CA PHE A 135 14.89 -4.26 -6.99
C PHE A 135 15.85 -4.00 -8.16
N SER A 136 16.58 -5.01 -8.62
CA SER A 136 17.44 -4.92 -9.81
C SER A 136 16.65 -4.59 -11.07
N ASP A 137 15.48 -5.21 -11.25
CA ASP A 137 14.62 -4.95 -12.41
C ASP A 137 13.99 -3.55 -12.35
N ARG A 138 13.45 -3.18 -11.19
CA ARG A 138 12.63 -1.96 -11.05
C ARG A 138 13.44 -0.72 -10.69
N LYS A 139 14.67 -0.87 -10.20
CA LYS A 139 15.58 0.19 -9.69
C LYS A 139 15.09 1.00 -8.49
N PHE A 140 13.83 0.83 -8.06
CA PHE A 140 13.28 1.48 -6.87
C PHE A 140 12.18 0.61 -6.22
N ASN A 141 11.88 0.92 -4.96
CA ASN A 141 10.82 0.24 -4.20
C ASN A 141 9.55 1.11 -4.16
N GLN A 142 8.46 0.64 -4.78
CA GLN A 142 7.16 1.34 -4.83
C GLN A 142 6.60 1.65 -3.43
N ALA A 143 6.68 0.69 -2.51
CA ALA A 143 6.22 0.84 -1.13
C ALA A 143 6.98 1.94 -0.39
N LYS A 144 8.29 2.07 -0.67
CA LYS A 144 9.15 3.13 -0.12
C LYS A 144 8.68 4.50 -0.58
N VAL A 145 8.41 4.67 -1.88
CA VAL A 145 7.92 5.94 -2.45
C VAL A 145 6.58 6.34 -1.86
N LEU A 146 5.65 5.38 -1.72
CA LEU A 146 4.36 5.64 -1.08
C LEU A 146 4.51 6.03 0.40
N ALA A 147 5.43 5.38 1.12
CA ALA A 147 5.71 5.71 2.51
C ALA A 147 6.27 7.14 2.68
N ASP A 148 7.05 7.63 1.71
CA ASP A 148 7.59 9.00 1.69
C ASP A 148 6.50 10.09 1.58
N PHE A 149 5.30 9.75 1.09
CA PHE A 149 4.18 10.68 1.06
C PHE A 149 3.49 10.86 2.41
N LEU A 150 3.74 9.95 3.36
CA LEU A 150 3.02 9.91 4.63
C LEU A 150 3.67 10.83 5.67
N PRO A 151 2.87 11.53 6.50
CA PRO A 151 3.38 12.42 7.54
C PRO A 151 3.85 11.65 8.79
N LEU A 152 4.54 10.52 8.63
CA LEU A 152 5.07 9.71 9.72
C LEU A 152 6.56 9.44 9.52
N LYS A 153 7.27 9.20 10.63
CA LYS A 153 8.66 8.73 10.57
C LYS A 153 8.68 7.35 9.92
N GLN A 154 9.38 7.28 8.79
CA GLN A 154 9.67 6.03 8.15
C GLN A 154 10.93 5.38 8.76
N ILE A 155 10.89 4.07 8.97
CA ILE A 155 12.06 3.28 9.41
C ILE A 155 12.31 2.12 8.43
N ASN A 156 13.59 1.83 8.17
CA ASN A 156 14.04 0.83 7.19
C ASN A 156 14.75 -0.32 7.90
N ILE A 157 13.99 -1.07 8.68
CA ILE A 157 14.55 -2.16 9.52
C ILE A 157 14.24 -3.54 8.95
N MET A 158 13.32 -3.61 7.98
CA MET A 158 12.81 -4.87 7.45
C MET A 158 13.54 -5.24 6.17
N ASN A 159 14.08 -6.46 6.14
CA ASN A 159 14.77 -7.03 4.99
C ASN A 159 13.99 -8.22 4.45
N ARG A 160 14.07 -8.42 3.13
CA ARG A 160 13.57 -9.62 2.47
C ARG A 160 14.74 -10.55 2.18
N ILE A 161 14.65 -11.78 2.65
CA ILE A 161 15.59 -12.86 2.35
C ILE A 161 15.13 -13.49 1.04
N ASP A 162 15.95 -13.36 0.01
CA ASP A 162 15.70 -14.03 -1.25
C ASP A 162 16.03 -15.51 -1.12
N SER A 163 15.03 -16.35 -1.37
CA SER A 163 15.25 -17.77 -1.59
C SER A 163 15.00 -18.04 -3.06
N GLU A 164 16.01 -18.57 -3.75
CA GLU A 164 16.03 -18.89 -5.20
C GLU A 164 14.85 -19.73 -5.70
N LYS A 165 13.99 -20.26 -4.82
CA LYS A 165 12.93 -21.23 -5.14
C LYS A 165 11.48 -20.72 -4.99
N GLN A 166 11.23 -19.41 -4.84
CA GLN A 166 9.86 -18.89 -4.65
C GLN A 166 9.11 -18.50 -5.93
N SER A 167 9.78 -18.38 -7.08
CA SER A 167 9.14 -17.97 -8.34
C SER A 167 8.24 -19.03 -8.98
N LYS A 168 8.40 -20.32 -8.60
CA LYS A 168 7.65 -21.46 -9.16
C LYS A 168 6.54 -22.03 -8.26
N LYS A 169 6.22 -21.38 -7.14
CA LYS A 169 5.32 -21.95 -6.12
C LYS A 169 3.85 -21.54 -6.29
N THR A 170 2.96 -22.51 -6.15
CA THR A 170 1.50 -22.37 -6.11
C THR A 170 1.03 -21.54 -4.90
N ARG A 171 -0.23 -21.08 -4.92
CA ARG A 171 -0.85 -20.35 -3.77
C ARG A 171 -0.74 -21.13 -2.45
N LYS A 172 -0.83 -22.46 -2.50
CA LYS A 172 -0.74 -23.35 -1.33
C LYS A 172 0.70 -23.45 -0.80
N GLU A 173 1.69 -23.51 -1.69
CA GLU A 173 3.12 -23.55 -1.31
C GLU A 173 3.64 -22.21 -0.80
N ARG A 174 3.05 -21.09 -1.22
CA ARG A 174 3.35 -19.76 -0.65
C ARG A 174 2.98 -19.66 0.83
N LEU A 175 1.96 -20.40 1.28
CA LEU A 175 1.50 -20.41 2.67
C LEU A 175 2.38 -21.30 3.58
N SER A 176 3.12 -22.27 3.03
CA SER A 176 4.00 -23.19 3.79
C SER A 176 5.48 -22.81 3.76
N THR A 177 5.84 -21.69 3.11
CA THR A 177 7.24 -21.28 2.98
C THR A 177 7.70 -20.53 4.24
N LYS A 178 8.94 -20.79 4.69
CA LYS A 178 9.60 -19.98 5.73
C LYS A 178 9.39 -18.49 5.45
N ASN A 179 9.03 -17.74 6.49
CA ASN A 179 8.79 -16.30 6.41
C ASN A 179 10.01 -15.62 5.76
N PRO A 180 9.85 -14.92 4.62
CA PRO A 180 10.97 -14.33 3.90
C PRO A 180 11.44 -13.00 4.52
N PHE A 181 10.85 -12.55 5.62
CA PHE A 181 11.21 -11.28 6.23
C PHE A 181 12.05 -11.48 7.48
N SER A 182 12.91 -10.50 7.73
CA SER A 182 13.66 -10.35 8.98
C SER A 182 13.69 -8.86 9.36
N ILE A 183 13.92 -8.57 10.64
CA ILE A 183 14.12 -7.21 11.13
C ILE A 183 15.50 -7.07 11.78
N THR A 184 16.12 -5.90 11.64
CA THR A 184 17.43 -5.61 12.25
C THR A 184 17.33 -5.13 13.68
N GLU A 185 16.18 -4.60 14.09
CA GLU A 185 15.92 -4.08 15.43
C GLU A 185 14.45 -4.25 15.82
N LYS A 186 14.16 -4.25 17.13
CA LYS A 186 12.80 -4.34 17.67
C LYS A 186 12.06 -3.01 17.56
N VAL A 187 10.74 -3.06 17.39
CA VAL A 187 9.88 -1.87 17.34
C VAL A 187 8.80 -1.96 18.40
N ASN A 188 8.92 -1.14 19.44
CA ASN A 188 7.97 -1.10 20.57
C ASN A 188 6.90 -0.01 20.38
N LYS A 189 6.50 0.26 19.14
CA LYS A 189 5.54 1.31 18.78
C LYS A 189 4.56 0.76 17.73
N PRO A 190 3.36 1.36 17.57
CA PRO A 190 2.46 0.97 16.48
C PRO A 190 3.14 1.12 15.12
N VAL A 191 2.96 0.12 14.25
CA VAL A 191 3.54 0.09 12.90
C VAL A 191 2.43 0.15 11.86
N ILE A 192 2.69 0.92 10.81
CA ILE A 192 1.91 0.90 9.58
C ILE A 192 2.81 0.36 8.46
N LEU A 193 2.53 -0.87 8.03
CA LEU A 193 3.15 -1.48 6.87
C LEU A 193 2.62 -0.78 5.61
N VAL A 194 3.53 -0.35 4.73
CA VAL A 194 3.17 0.28 3.46
C VAL A 194 3.51 -0.66 2.32
N ASP A 195 2.58 -0.90 1.41
CA ASP A 195 2.79 -1.69 0.20
C ASP A 195 1.99 -1.09 -0.96
N ASP A 196 2.31 -1.45 -2.20
CA ASP A 196 1.58 -0.91 -3.35
C ASP A 196 0.24 -1.64 -3.57
N ILE A 197 0.18 -2.96 -3.32
CA ILE A 197 -1.00 -3.78 -3.61
C ILE A 197 -1.27 -4.83 -2.54
N TYR A 198 -2.52 -4.88 -2.07
CA TYR A 198 -3.05 -5.98 -1.26
C TYR A 198 -3.78 -6.98 -2.16
N THR A 199 -3.32 -8.22 -2.21
CA THR A 199 -4.01 -9.32 -2.92
C THR A 199 -4.56 -10.36 -1.93
N THR A 200 -3.74 -11.35 -1.56
CA THR A 200 -4.09 -12.34 -0.53
C THR A 200 -3.78 -11.86 0.88
N GLY A 201 -2.96 -10.83 1.02
CA GLY A 201 -2.45 -10.34 2.31
C GLY A 201 -1.32 -11.19 2.90
N THR A 202 -0.80 -12.20 2.19
CA THR A 202 0.28 -13.06 2.67
C THR A 202 1.55 -12.27 2.98
N THR A 203 1.97 -11.38 2.07
CA THR A 203 3.17 -10.54 2.25
C THR A 203 3.10 -9.71 3.53
N LEU A 204 1.98 -9.00 3.72
CA LEU A 204 1.76 -8.13 4.89
C LEU A 204 1.69 -8.94 6.18
N ARG A 205 1.07 -10.12 6.17
CA ARG A 205 1.00 -10.99 7.35
C ARG A 205 2.34 -11.59 7.71
N HIS A 206 3.14 -12.02 6.73
CA HIS A 206 4.51 -12.45 6.98
C HIS A 206 5.34 -11.33 7.60
N ALA A 207 5.29 -10.12 7.05
CA ALA A 207 5.95 -8.96 7.63
C ALA A 207 5.44 -8.65 9.06
N ALA A 208 4.12 -8.71 9.26
CA ALA A 208 3.50 -8.48 10.57
C ALA A 208 3.88 -9.56 11.60
N SER A 209 3.97 -10.83 11.22
CA SER A 209 4.42 -11.91 12.11
C SER A 209 5.80 -11.63 12.70
N VAL A 210 6.77 -11.25 11.86
CA VAL A 210 8.14 -10.94 12.34
C VAL A 210 8.14 -9.79 13.34
N LEU A 211 7.35 -8.74 13.05
CA LEU A 211 7.21 -7.60 13.96
C LEU A 211 6.54 -8.01 15.28
N LYS A 212 5.47 -8.82 15.21
CA LYS A 212 4.70 -9.27 16.38
C LYS A 212 5.54 -10.17 17.29
N GLU A 213 6.29 -11.11 16.71
CA GLU A 213 7.24 -11.98 17.41
C GLU A 213 8.35 -11.18 18.12
N ASN A 214 8.66 -9.99 17.62
CA ASN A 214 9.64 -9.08 18.21
C ASN A 214 9.04 -8.01 19.14
N GLY A 215 7.78 -8.18 19.55
CA GLY A 215 7.14 -7.35 20.57
C GLY A 215 6.41 -6.11 20.06
N CYS A 216 6.18 -5.99 18.75
CA CYS A 216 5.42 -4.87 18.20
C CYS A 216 3.95 -4.92 18.69
N PRO A 217 3.43 -3.86 19.32
CA PRO A 217 2.13 -3.90 19.97
C PRO A 217 0.98 -3.98 18.94
N HIS A 218 0.98 -3.08 17.96
CA HIS A 218 -0.07 -2.92 16.97
C HIS A 218 0.49 -2.81 15.56
N ILE A 219 -0.11 -3.53 14.61
CA ILE A 219 0.36 -3.58 13.23
C ILE A 219 -0.82 -3.44 12.28
N TYR A 220 -0.78 -2.37 11.49
CA TYR A 220 -1.74 -2.07 10.42
C TYR A 220 -1.05 -2.09 9.07
N ALA A 221 -1.83 -2.10 8.00
CA ALA A 221 -1.32 -1.92 6.65
C ALA A 221 -2.07 -0.80 5.92
N TYR A 222 -1.33 -0.10 5.07
CA TYR A 222 -1.87 0.89 4.16
C TYR A 222 -1.33 0.64 2.76
N THR A 223 -2.24 0.33 1.83
CA THR A 223 -1.88 0.03 0.45
C THR A 223 -2.58 0.94 -0.54
N LEU A 224 -1.96 1.17 -1.69
CA LEU A 224 -2.59 1.95 -2.74
C LEU A 224 -3.78 1.18 -3.33
N ILE A 225 -3.61 -0.12 -3.54
CA ILE A 225 -4.52 -0.95 -4.34
C ILE A 225 -5.02 -2.15 -3.55
N ARG A 226 -6.28 -2.52 -3.78
CA ARG A 226 -6.86 -3.82 -3.50
C ARG A 226 -7.05 -4.59 -4.80
N GLY A 227 -6.31 -5.69 -4.95
CA GLY A 227 -6.46 -6.64 -6.06
C GLY A 227 -7.32 -7.83 -5.70
#